data_AF-A0A5D0HBI0-F1
#
_entry.id   AF-A0A5D0HBI0-F1
#
_cell.length_a   1.000
_cell.length_b   1.000
_cell.length_c   1.000
_cell.angle_alpha   90.00
_cell.angle_beta   90.00
_cell.angle_gamma   90.00
#
_symmetry.space_group_name_H-M   'P 1'
#
loop_
_entity.id
_entity.type
_entity.pdbx_description
1 polymer ?
#
loop_
_entity_poly.entity_id
_entity_poly.type
_entity_poly.pdbx_seq_one_letter_code
_entity_poly.pdbx_strand_id
1 'polypeptide(L)'
;LIRSKGVGLYFVTQNPTDVPEEVLGQLGLKIQHALRAFTAKDRKAIKLTAQNYPESDYYDTTEVLTSLGIGEALVSALDEKGRPTPLAATMMRAPMSRMDVLTDTELSNLIANSKLAKKYNKAID
;
A
#
# COMPACT_ATOMS: atom_id res chain seq x y z
N LEU A 1 -8.39 7.22 -18.67
CA LEU A 1 -7.92 6.52 -19.88
C LEU A 1 -7.48 5.07 -19.64
N ILE A 2 -6.83 4.75 -18.51
CA ILE A 2 -6.33 3.38 -18.21
C ILE A 2 -7.36 2.42 -17.56
N ARG A 3 -8.37 2.97 -16.85
CA ARG A 3 -9.42 2.16 -16.17
C ARG A 3 -10.21 1.28 -17.15
N SER A 4 -10.55 1.81 -18.33
CA SER A 4 -11.27 1.06 -19.38
C SER A 4 -10.42 -0.03 -20.04
N LYS A 5 -9.12 -0.11 -19.72
CA LYS A 5 -8.19 -1.14 -20.20
C LYS A 5 -7.87 -2.18 -19.13
N GLY A 6 -8.52 -2.12 -17.97
CA GLY A 6 -8.30 -3.08 -16.88
C GLY A 6 -6.95 -2.94 -16.18
N VAL A 7 -6.31 -1.76 -16.25
CA VAL A 7 -5.02 -1.50 -15.61
C VAL A 7 -5.24 -0.91 -14.22
N GLY A 8 -4.62 -1.52 -13.20
CA GLY A 8 -4.56 -1.03 -11.83
C GLY A 8 -3.20 -0.44 -11.48
N LEU A 9 -3.19 0.65 -10.70
CA LEU A 9 -1.99 1.29 -10.17
C LEU A 9 -2.05 1.24 -8.65
N TYR A 10 -0.94 0.86 -8.03
CA TYR A 10 -0.79 0.81 -6.58
C TYR A 10 0.46 1.59 -6.19
N PHE A 11 0.29 2.54 -5.29
CA PHE A 11 1.39 3.29 -4.69
C PHE A 11 1.63 2.76 -3.28
N VAL A 12 2.84 2.31 -3.02
CA VAL A 12 3.25 1.76 -1.72
C VAL A 12 4.38 2.63 -1.18
N THR A 13 4.11 3.38 -0.12
CA THR A 13 5.07 4.26 0.55
C THR A 13 4.89 4.22 2.07
N GLN A 14 5.95 4.54 2.81
CA GLN A 14 5.90 4.78 4.25
C GLN A 14 5.42 6.20 4.60
N ASN A 15 5.61 7.17 3.70
CA ASN A 15 5.23 8.56 3.93
C ASN A 15 4.12 8.97 2.96
N PRO A 16 2.91 9.31 3.46
CA PRO A 16 1.81 9.74 2.62
C PRO A 16 2.13 10.96 1.73
N THR A 17 3.10 11.79 2.15
CA THR A 17 3.55 12.99 1.41
C THR A 17 4.37 12.68 0.16
N ASP A 18 4.80 11.44 -0.04
CA ASP A 18 5.58 11.04 -1.22
C ASP A 18 4.71 10.95 -2.48
N VAL A 19 3.38 10.85 -2.32
CA VAL A 19 2.42 10.80 -3.42
C VAL A 19 1.79 12.18 -3.58
N PRO A 20 1.87 12.80 -4.78
CA PRO A 20 1.21 14.08 -5.03
C PRO A 20 -0.29 14.03 -4.77
N GLU A 21 -0.85 15.12 -4.24
CA GLU A 21 -2.27 15.19 -3.86
C GLU A 21 -3.22 14.92 -5.04
N GLU A 22 -2.88 15.42 -6.23
CA GLU A 22 -3.63 15.18 -7.47
C GLU A 22 -3.73 13.69 -7.84
N VAL A 23 -2.72 12.90 -7.47
CA VAL A 23 -2.70 11.45 -7.66
C VAL A 23 -3.46 10.78 -6.51
N LEU A 24 -3.19 11.17 -5.27
CA LEU A 24 -3.84 10.62 -4.08
C LEU A 24 -5.37 10.75 -4.14
N GLY A 25 -5.87 11.88 -4.65
CA GLY A 25 -7.30 12.13 -4.86
C GLY A 25 -7.96 11.21 -5.90
N GLN A 26 -7.18 10.52 -6.75
CA GLN A 26 -7.68 9.56 -7.73
C GLN A 26 -7.62 8.11 -7.23
N LEU A 27 -6.98 7.85 -6.08
CA LEU A 27 -6.84 6.50 -5.53
C LEU A 27 -8.10 6.12 -4.73
N GLY A 28 -8.89 5.23 -5.33
CA GLY A 28 -10.13 4.72 -4.70
C GLY A 28 -9.92 3.66 -3.62
N LEU A 29 -8.77 2.98 -3.63
CA LEU A 29 -8.40 2.01 -2.60
C LEU A 29 -7.37 2.64 -1.67
N LYS A 30 -7.63 2.61 -0.37
CA LYS A 30 -6.72 3.06 0.67
C LYS A 30 -6.51 1.93 1.69
N ILE A 31 -5.26 1.56 1.90
CA ILE A 31 -4.81 0.62 2.92
C ILE A 31 -3.75 1.34 3.74
N GLN A 32 -4.10 1.74 4.95
CA GLN A 32 -3.23 2.54 5.80
C GLN A 32 -2.84 1.75 7.03
N HIS A 33 -1.57 1.39 7.08
CA HIS A 33 -0.94 0.85 8.26
C HIS A 33 -0.66 1.95 9.29
N ALA A 34 -0.25 1.51 10.47
CA ALA A 34 0.07 2.36 11.59
C ALA A 34 1.01 3.52 11.22
N LEU A 35 0.65 4.73 11.64
CA LEU A 35 1.52 5.89 11.55
C LEU A 35 2.09 6.20 12.93
N ARG A 36 3.40 6.43 12.99
CA ARG A 36 4.08 6.80 14.23
C ARG A 36 4.36 8.30 14.23
N ALA A 37 4.01 8.96 15.32
CA ALA A 37 4.30 10.37 15.51
C ALA A 37 5.37 10.56 16.57
N PHE A 38 6.54 11.05 16.16
CA PHE A 38 7.64 11.41 17.06
C PHE A 38 7.77 12.92 17.19
N THR A 39 7.28 13.68 16.19
CA THR A 39 7.34 15.13 16.13
C THR A 39 5.94 15.77 16.09
N ALA A 40 5.87 17.08 16.33
CA ALA A 40 4.63 17.84 16.14
C ALA A 40 4.17 17.87 14.67
N LYS A 41 5.12 17.80 13.72
CA LYS A 41 4.82 17.70 12.29
C LYS A 41 4.11 16.39 11.98
N ASP A 42 4.58 15.28 12.56
CA ASP A 42 3.99 13.96 12.35
C ASP A 42 2.56 13.91 12.87
N ARG A 43 2.29 14.46 14.07
CA ARG A 43 0.93 14.54 14.61
C ARG A 43 -0.02 15.30 13.70
N LYS A 44 0.43 16.42 13.10
CA LYS A 44 -0.36 17.16 12.12
C LYS A 44 -0.61 16.34 10.85
N ALA A 45 0.42 15.65 10.35
CA ALA A 45 0.30 14.80 9.17
C ALA A 45 -0.67 13.63 9.39
N ILE A 46 -0.64 12.99 10.56
CA ILE A 46 -1.58 11.94 10.94
C ILE A 46 -3.01 12.47 10.96
N LYS A 47 -3.23 13.63 11.60
CA LYS A 47 -4.56 14.25 11.65
C LYS A 47 -5.10 14.57 10.24
N LEU A 48 -4.26 15.14 9.38
CA LEU A 48 -4.63 15.42 7.99
C LEU A 48 -4.91 14.13 7.21
N THR A 49 -4.13 13.08 7.45
CA THR A 49 -4.35 11.77 6.82
C THR A 49 -5.66 11.14 7.28
N ALA A 50 -6.00 11.25 8.58
CA ALA A 50 -7.25 10.76 9.13
C ALA A 50 -8.48 11.44 8.49
N GLN A 51 -8.37 12.74 8.19
CA GLN A 51 -9.43 13.52 7.53
C GLN A 51 -9.68 13.09 6.06
N ASN A 52 -8.77 12.34 5.46
CA ASN A 52 -8.94 11.82 4.09
C ASN A 52 -9.77 10.52 4.03
N TYR A 53 -10.27 10.04 5.17
CA TYR A 53 -11.16 8.89 5.26
C TYR A 53 -12.60 9.32 5.54
N PRO A 54 -13.60 8.50 5.15
CA PRO A 54 -14.98 8.71 5.58
C PRO A 54 -15.07 8.77 7.10
N GLU A 55 -15.97 9.61 7.61
CA GLU A 55 -16.33 9.59 9.02
C GLU A 55 -16.90 8.22 9.39
N SER A 56 -16.60 7.78 10.61
CA SER A 56 -17.02 6.49 11.13
C SER A 56 -17.74 6.69 12.45
N ASP A 57 -18.91 6.05 12.58
CA ASP A 57 -19.65 6.01 13.85
C ASP A 57 -19.02 5.03 14.86
N TYR A 58 -18.04 4.22 14.43
CA TYR A 58 -17.50 3.12 15.21
C TYR A 58 -16.15 3.44 15.87
N TYR A 59 -15.39 4.40 15.33
CA TYR A 59 -14.05 4.70 15.83
C TYR A 59 -13.59 6.11 15.47
N ASP A 60 -12.75 6.70 16.32
CA ASP A 60 -11.94 7.86 15.97
C ASP A 60 -10.78 7.41 15.09
N THR A 61 -10.84 7.75 13.80
CA THR A 61 -9.83 7.41 12.80
C THR A 61 -8.42 7.86 13.21
N THR A 62 -8.29 9.02 13.87
CA THR A 62 -6.98 9.54 14.30
C THR A 62 -6.42 8.69 15.42
N GLU A 63 -7.24 8.35 16.42
CA GLU A 63 -6.85 7.49 17.53
C GLU A 63 -6.43 6.11 17.02
N VAL A 64 -7.28 5.48 16.19
CA VAL A 64 -7.01 4.15 15.63
C VAL A 64 -5.72 4.14 14.83
N LEU A 65 -5.49 5.11 13.93
CA LEU A 65 -4.25 5.18 13.13
C LEU A 65 -2.98 5.16 13.97
N THR A 66 -3.02 5.77 15.16
CA THR A 66 -1.87 5.79 16.08
C THR A 66 -1.75 4.52 16.90
N SER A 67 -2.87 3.86 17.21
CA SER A 67 -2.91 2.65 18.04
C SER A 67 -2.65 1.36 17.26
N LEU A 68 -2.77 1.35 15.93
CA LEU A 68 -2.53 0.17 15.11
C LEU A 68 -1.17 -0.48 15.40
N GLY A 69 -1.18 -1.80 15.54
CA GLY A 69 -0.02 -2.68 15.67
C GLY A 69 0.54 -3.15 14.33
N ILE A 70 1.57 -4.00 14.41
CA ILE A 70 2.12 -4.68 13.23
C ILE A 70 1.08 -5.65 12.69
N GLY A 71 0.87 -5.64 11.38
CA GLY A 71 -0.13 -6.48 10.73
C GLY A 71 -1.54 -5.89 10.79
N GLU A 72 -1.76 -4.72 11.38
CA GLU A 72 -3.07 -4.06 11.38
C GLU A 72 -3.10 -2.89 10.40
N ALA A 73 -4.27 -2.62 9.82
CA ALA A 73 -4.50 -1.53 8.87
C ALA A 73 -5.94 -1.02 8.93
N LEU A 74 -6.13 0.23 8.53
CA LEU A 74 -7.43 0.76 8.12
C LEU A 74 -7.59 0.60 6.60
N VAL A 75 -8.71 0.00 6.19
CA VAL A 75 -9.01 -0.29 4.78
C VAL A 75 -10.29 0.40 4.36
N SER A 76 -10.26 1.10 3.23
CA SER A 76 -11.45 1.61 2.54
C SER A 76 -11.28 1.43 1.04
N ALA A 77 -12.34 1.02 0.36
CA ALA A 77 -12.38 0.81 -1.08
C ALA A 77 -13.55 1.57 -1.69
N LEU A 78 -13.76 1.47 -3.00
CA LEU A 78 -14.96 2.02 -3.64
C LEU A 78 -16.05 0.95 -3.74
N ASP A 79 -17.30 1.34 -3.48
CA ASP A 79 -18.48 0.53 -3.75
C ASP A 79 -18.78 0.48 -5.27
N GLU A 80 -19.83 -0.25 -5.64
CA GLU A 80 -20.31 -0.39 -7.04
C GLU A 80 -20.69 0.95 -7.70
N LYS A 81 -20.95 2.00 -6.90
CA LYS A 81 -21.29 3.35 -7.35
C LYS A 81 -20.09 4.30 -7.31
N GLY A 82 -18.90 3.81 -6.97
CA GLY A 82 -17.68 4.59 -6.88
C GLY A 82 -17.56 5.44 -5.61
N ARG A 83 -18.36 5.17 -4.58
CA ARG A 83 -18.31 5.87 -3.29
C ARG A 83 -17.39 5.12 -2.33
N PRO A 84 -16.59 5.79 -1.49
CA PRO A 84 -15.81 5.13 -0.46
C PRO A 84 -16.71 4.30 0.47
N THR A 85 -16.32 3.05 0.70
CA THR A 85 -16.94 2.22 1.74
C THR A 85 -16.56 2.77 3.11
N PRO A 86 -17.38 2.49 4.14
CA PRO A 86 -16.96 2.70 5.52
C PRO A 86 -15.57 2.10 5.75
N LEU A 87 -14.81 2.75 6.61
CA LEU A 87 -13.48 2.28 6.94
C LEU A 87 -13.59 0.90 7.63
N ALA A 88 -12.53 0.11 7.61
CA ALA A 88 -12.49 -1.17 8.28
C ALA A 88 -11.15 -1.35 8.95
N ALA A 89 -11.16 -1.44 10.29
CA ALA A 89 -10.01 -1.92 11.04
C ALA A 89 -9.81 -3.41 10.73
N THR A 90 -8.66 -3.73 10.14
CA THR A 90 -8.41 -5.01 9.50
C THR A 90 -7.10 -5.61 9.98
N MET A 91 -7.14 -6.87 10.41
CA MET A 91 -5.95 -7.69 10.63
C MET A 91 -5.51 -8.31 9.30
N MET A 92 -4.27 -8.01 8.92
CA MET A 92 -3.67 -8.45 7.66
C MET A 92 -3.08 -9.84 7.81
N ARG A 93 -3.32 -10.68 6.82
CA ARG A 93 -2.70 -12.00 6.77
C ARG A 93 -1.25 -11.89 6.37
N ALA A 94 -0.36 -12.50 7.15
CA ALA A 94 1.05 -12.56 6.83
C ALA A 94 1.29 -13.29 5.48
N PRO A 95 2.29 -12.88 4.69
CA PRO A 95 2.68 -13.59 3.49
C PRO A 95 3.00 -15.05 3.81
N MET A 96 2.52 -15.97 2.97
CA MET A 96 2.87 -17.39 3.07
C MET A 96 4.14 -17.72 2.27
N SER A 97 4.72 -16.72 1.59
CA SER A 97 5.97 -16.82 0.86
C SER A 97 7.15 -16.33 1.70
N ARG A 98 8.36 -16.76 1.32
CA ARG A 98 9.60 -16.14 1.81
C ARG A 98 9.72 -14.75 1.20
N MET A 99 9.80 -13.72 2.05
CA MET A 99 10.02 -12.32 1.64
C MET A 99 11.51 -11.92 1.63
N ASP A 100 12.38 -12.86 1.98
CA ASP A 100 13.83 -12.66 2.02
C ASP A 100 14.46 -12.72 0.63
N VAL A 101 15.65 -12.14 0.51
CA VAL A 101 16.42 -12.13 -0.73
C VAL A 101 16.81 -13.56 -1.11
N LEU A 102 16.71 -13.88 -2.40
CA LEU A 102 17.20 -15.16 -2.89
C LEU A 102 18.72 -15.24 -2.70
N THR A 103 19.23 -16.40 -2.30
CA THR A 103 20.67 -16.65 -2.32
C THR A 103 21.18 -16.61 -3.76
N ASP A 104 22.47 -16.30 -3.95
CA ASP A 104 23.09 -16.25 -5.28
C ASP A 104 22.90 -17.57 -6.05
N THR A 105 22.94 -18.72 -5.34
CA THR A 105 22.70 -20.04 -5.93
C THR A 105 21.26 -20.21 -6.39
N GLU A 106 20.27 -19.87 -5.56
CA GLU A 106 18.85 -19.92 -5.94
C GLU A 106 18.56 -19.01 -7.14
N LEU A 107 19.09 -17.78 -7.11
CA LEU A 107 18.94 -16.80 -8.18
C LEU A 107 19.53 -17.32 -9.49
N SER A 108 20.77 -17.83 -9.46
CA SER A 108 21.47 -18.39 -10.62
C SER A 108 20.70 -19.55 -11.24
N ASN A 109 20.19 -20.46 -10.41
CA ASN A 109 19.39 -21.60 -10.85
C ASN A 109 18.06 -21.16 -11.48
N LEU A 110 17.37 -20.18 -10.90
CA LEU A 110 16.13 -19.64 -11.46
C LEU A 110 16.35 -18.94 -12.80
N ILE A 111 17.42 -18.15 -12.92
CA ILE A 111 17.78 -17.47 -14.17
C ILE A 111 18.12 -18.50 -15.24
N ALA A 112 18.96 -19.50 -14.94
CA ALA A 112 19.35 -20.54 -15.90
C ALA A 112 18.15 -21.35 -16.43
N ASN A 113 17.14 -21.58 -15.57
CA ASN A 113 15.92 -22.30 -15.95
C ASN A 113 14.86 -21.42 -16.65
N SER A 114 15.05 -20.09 -16.70
CA SER A 114 14.11 -19.18 -17.32
C SER A 114 14.12 -19.31 -18.85
N LYS A 115 12.93 -19.44 -19.45
CA LYS A 115 12.75 -19.43 -20.91
C LYS A 115 13.26 -18.14 -21.55
N LEU A 116 13.22 -17.02 -20.81
CA LEU A 116 13.66 -15.70 -21.26
C LEU A 116 15.19 -15.58 -21.28
N ALA A 117 15.91 -16.35 -20.44
CA ALA A 117 17.35 -16.21 -20.31
C ALA A 117 18.09 -16.47 -21.63
N LYS A 118 17.60 -17.41 -22.45
CA LYS A 118 18.17 -17.68 -23.78
C LYS A 118 18.22 -16.46 -24.68
N LYS A 119 17.25 -15.55 -24.55
CA LYS A 119 17.13 -14.34 -25.37
C LYS A 119 17.75 -13.11 -24.71
N TYR A 120 17.63 -12.99 -23.39
CA TYR A 120 17.91 -11.74 -22.67
C TYR A 120 19.09 -11.80 -21.71
N ASN A 121 19.71 -12.97 -21.48
CA ASN A 121 20.79 -13.11 -20.47
C ASN A 121 22.20 -12.81 -21.01
N LYS A 122 22.30 -12.20 -22.19
CA LYS A 122 23.57 -11.65 -22.69
C LYS A 122 23.54 -10.14 -22.47
N ALA A 123 24.54 -9.63 -21.75
CA ALA A 123 24.79 -8.20 -21.71
C ALA A 123 25.08 -7.72 -23.14
N ILE A 124 24.44 -6.63 -23.52
CA ILE A 124 24.74 -5.90 -24.75
C ILE A 124 25.47 -4.66 -24.27
N ASP A 125 26.76 -4.58 -24.60
CA ASP A 125 27.60 -3.39 -24.43
C ASP A 125 27.48 -2.52 -25.70
#